data_AF-A0A0R1DQ87-F1
#
_entry.id   AF-A0A0R1DQ87-F1
#
_cell.length_a   1.000
_cell.length_b   1.000
_cell.length_c   1.000
_cell.angle_alpha   90.00
_cell.angle_beta   90.00
_cell.angle_gamma   90.00
#
_symmetry.space_group_name_H-M   'P 1'
#
loop_
_entity.id
_entity.type
_entity.pdbx_description
1 polymer ?
#
loop_
_entity_poly.entity_id
_entity_poly.type
_entity_poly.pdbx_seq_one_letter_code
_entity_poly.pdbx_strand_id
1 'polypeptide(L)'
;MLMHFVGPSGTTMEEDEKSGTELYLHEGKNQSCKWSLAAKLSWTPVHLIDYKMFIAARRIQSFWRGYRVRKLLLQRWQAAIGIQCWWRGFRTRRILCEKVGRRLQGMILGHFHRAAIRIQVLFRGWLVRKFIHDVRDLHRMQSSAAEDLINCLIHELHHIKKTDSLPGVTSLRNAVCLSKVEKLLTAMIFRFHNGRVLLMVANKMSQREEYRSHFRDGRFLTQIPYSGPNFNGLCYVREKDHMVLKEVPRDLRYAEIVTEYEEFQLHEHLRETHLRVDSRNVQRQIDHINLKELHLKLKFCADVIDRMRKWTLWSSNREQSI
;
A
#
# COMPACT_ATOMS: atom_id res chain seq x y z
N MET A 1 1.34 43.94 16.94
CA MET A 1 1.00 44.85 18.04
C MET A 1 1.29 44.10 19.35
N LEU A 2 2.51 44.29 19.86
CA LEU A 2 3.02 43.67 21.09
C LEU A 2 2.45 44.45 22.28
N MET A 3 1.78 43.76 23.20
CA MET A 3 1.60 44.26 24.56
C MET A 3 2.06 43.19 25.56
N HIS A 4 3.21 43.45 26.16
CA HIS A 4 3.69 42.83 27.39
C HIS A 4 2.97 43.49 28.58
N PHE A 5 2.40 42.70 29.48
CA PHE A 5 2.16 43.05 30.88
C PHE A 5 2.17 41.73 31.67
N VAL A 6 3.31 41.39 32.29
CA VAL A 6 3.59 41.56 33.74
C VAL A 6 2.48 40.94 34.59
N GLY A 7 2.74 39.71 35.06
CA GLY A 7 1.94 39.05 36.09
C GLY A 7 2.43 39.40 37.50
N PRO A 8 1.62 39.17 38.54
CA PRO A 8 2.13 38.98 39.87
C PRO A 8 1.92 37.55 40.38
N SER A 9 2.88 37.20 41.21
CA SER A 9 3.18 35.95 41.89
C SER A 9 2.19 35.62 43.02
N GLY A 10 2.22 34.35 43.43
CA GLY A 10 1.25 33.73 44.34
C GLY A 10 1.35 34.10 45.81
N THR A 11 0.34 33.63 46.52
CA THR A 11 0.31 33.40 47.98
C THR A 11 -0.62 32.21 48.23
N THR A 12 -0.01 31.12 48.67
CA THR A 12 -0.60 29.99 49.41
C THR A 12 -0.92 30.42 50.85
N MET A 13 -2.02 29.93 51.43
CA MET A 13 -2.27 29.58 52.86
C MET A 13 -3.68 28.94 52.88
N GLU A 14 -3.80 27.62 53.02
CA GLU A 14 -3.96 26.84 54.26
C GLU A 14 -5.39 26.87 54.87
N GLU A 15 -5.79 25.68 55.32
CA GLU A 15 -7.09 25.26 55.84
C GLU A 15 -7.33 25.78 57.27
N ASP A 16 -8.59 25.87 57.71
CA ASP A 16 -8.96 25.41 59.06
C ASP A 16 -10.47 25.31 59.31
N GLU A 17 -10.79 24.34 60.16
CA GLU A 17 -12.09 23.80 60.55
C GLU A 17 -12.91 24.64 61.57
N LYS A 18 -14.23 24.38 61.53
CA LYS A 18 -15.23 24.27 62.64
C LYS A 18 -15.32 25.35 63.72
N SER A 19 -16.54 25.85 63.91
CA SER A 19 -17.39 25.49 65.07
C SER A 19 -18.75 26.21 65.02
N GLY A 20 -19.80 25.50 65.43
CA GLY A 20 -21.17 26.01 65.46
C GLY A 20 -21.47 26.81 66.73
N THR A 21 -22.54 27.60 66.68
CA THR A 21 -23.34 27.96 67.86
C THR A 21 -24.75 28.27 67.36
N GLU A 22 -25.68 27.37 67.66
CA GLU A 22 -27.12 27.63 67.64
C GLU A 22 -27.43 28.77 68.62
N LEU A 23 -28.19 29.77 68.20
CA LEU A 23 -28.85 30.69 69.12
C LEU A 23 -30.31 30.87 68.70
N TYR A 24 -31.17 30.41 69.60
CA TYR A 24 -32.62 30.43 69.56
C TYR A 24 -33.20 31.82 69.24
N LEU A 25 -34.06 31.90 68.22
CA LEU A 25 -34.91 33.05 67.96
C LEU A 25 -36.18 32.93 68.81
N HIS A 26 -36.28 33.77 69.83
CA HIS A 26 -37.46 33.91 70.66
C HIS A 26 -38.57 34.63 69.87
N GLU A 27 -39.67 33.93 69.60
CA GLU A 27 -40.93 34.55 69.17
C GLU A 27 -41.47 35.44 70.30
N GLY A 28 -41.61 36.73 70.00
CA GLY A 28 -42.13 37.76 70.89
C GLY A 28 -43.27 38.53 70.22
N LYS A 29 -44.47 38.00 70.38
CA LYS A 29 -45.81 38.63 70.37
C LYS A 29 -45.94 40.05 69.79
N ASN A 30 -46.76 40.13 68.74
CA ASN A 30 -47.51 41.32 68.31
C ASN A 30 -48.21 42.00 69.49
N GLN A 31 -47.68 43.12 69.95
CA GLN A 31 -48.42 44.12 70.72
C GLN A 31 -48.29 45.47 70.01
N SER A 32 -49.46 45.96 69.57
CA SER A 32 -49.64 47.31 69.03
C SER A 32 -49.32 48.33 70.11
N CYS A 33 -48.07 48.77 70.17
CA CYS A 33 -47.64 49.85 71.03
C CYS A 33 -47.85 51.18 70.29
N LYS A 34 -48.77 52.02 70.79
CA LYS A 34 -48.78 53.45 70.47
C LYS A 34 -47.56 54.09 71.15
N TRP A 35 -46.44 54.09 70.45
CA TRP A 35 -45.19 54.72 70.91
C TRP A 35 -45.34 56.24 70.98
N SER A 36 -44.83 56.85 72.05
CA SER A 36 -44.76 58.30 72.22
C SER A 36 -43.93 58.94 71.09
N LEU A 37 -44.19 60.20 70.75
CA LEU A 37 -43.45 60.93 69.71
C LEU A 37 -41.92 60.92 69.97
N ALA A 38 -41.51 60.90 71.24
CA ALA A 38 -40.12 60.75 71.68
C ALA A 38 -39.49 59.39 71.27
N ALA A 39 -40.25 58.30 71.32
CA ALA A 39 -39.80 56.99 70.84
C ALA A 39 -39.76 56.90 69.30
N LYS A 40 -40.61 57.65 68.58
CA LYS A 40 -40.50 57.77 67.10
C LYS A 40 -39.30 58.61 66.68
N LEU A 41 -38.92 59.62 67.48
CA LEU A 41 -37.72 60.42 67.26
C LEU A 41 -36.44 59.62 67.54
N SER A 42 -36.45 58.67 68.49
CA SER A 42 -35.32 57.76 68.73
C SER A 42 -35.15 56.64 67.69
N TRP A 43 -36.15 56.42 66.81
CA TRP A 43 -36.06 55.48 65.68
C TRP A 43 -35.33 56.07 64.45
N THR A 44 -35.16 57.39 64.38
CA THR A 44 -34.44 58.06 63.29
C THR A 44 -32.95 57.65 63.17
N PRO A 45 -32.15 57.50 64.24
CA PRO A 45 -30.79 56.97 64.13
C PRO A 45 -30.76 55.49 63.73
N VAL A 46 -31.72 54.68 64.20
CA VAL A 46 -31.80 53.25 63.85
C VAL A 46 -32.09 53.06 62.35
N HIS A 47 -33.08 53.78 61.81
CA HIS A 47 -33.38 53.75 60.36
C HIS A 47 -32.22 54.24 59.49
N LEU A 48 -31.46 55.24 59.98
CA LEU A 48 -30.27 55.72 59.27
C LEU A 48 -29.14 54.68 59.26
N ILE A 49 -28.97 53.95 60.37
CA ILE A 49 -28.02 52.83 60.46
C ILE A 49 -28.46 51.70 59.52
N ASP A 50 -29.73 51.32 59.52
CA ASP A 50 -30.27 50.30 58.62
C ASP A 50 -30.11 50.67 57.14
N TYR A 51 -30.34 51.95 56.79
CA TYR A 51 -30.12 52.45 55.43
C TYR A 51 -28.65 52.41 55.03
N LYS A 52 -27.72 52.77 55.93
CA LYS A 52 -26.27 52.67 55.69
C LYS A 52 -25.83 51.21 55.54
N MET A 53 -26.35 50.31 56.38
CA MET A 53 -26.10 48.87 56.28
C MET A 53 -26.66 48.30 54.96
N PHE A 54 -27.85 48.72 54.54
CA PHE A 54 -28.44 48.35 53.26
C PHE A 54 -27.58 48.80 52.07
N ILE A 55 -27.11 50.06 52.06
CA ILE A 55 -26.21 50.54 51.00
C ILE A 55 -24.91 49.74 50.98
N ALA A 56 -24.30 49.51 52.15
CA ALA A 56 -23.08 48.72 52.27
C ALA A 56 -23.28 47.29 51.74
N ALA A 57 -24.36 46.62 52.16
CA ALA A 57 -24.73 45.29 51.69
C ALA A 57 -24.96 45.27 50.16
N ARG A 58 -25.70 46.24 49.60
CA ARG A 58 -25.89 46.38 48.15
C ARG A 58 -24.57 46.54 47.41
N ARG A 59 -23.64 47.33 47.97
CA ARG A 59 -22.33 47.56 47.36
C ARG A 59 -21.53 46.27 47.34
N ILE A 60 -21.45 45.55 48.47
CA ILE A 60 -20.79 44.24 48.57
C ILE A 60 -21.40 43.24 47.57
N GLN A 61 -22.73 43.13 47.54
CA GLN A 61 -23.45 42.23 46.62
C GLN A 61 -23.17 42.58 45.15
N SER A 62 -23.14 43.86 44.79
CA SER A 62 -22.84 44.30 43.41
C SER A 62 -21.41 43.94 42.99
N PHE A 63 -20.43 44.15 43.89
CA PHE A 63 -19.04 43.77 43.66
C PHE A 63 -18.89 42.26 43.50
N TRP A 64 -19.53 41.47 44.37
CA TRP A 64 -19.48 40.02 44.29
C TRP A 64 -20.10 39.49 42.99
N ARG A 65 -21.27 40.01 42.58
CA ARG A 65 -21.90 39.64 41.29
C ARG A 65 -20.99 39.96 40.11
N GLY A 66 -20.37 41.14 40.12
CA GLY A 66 -19.40 41.54 39.09
C GLY A 66 -18.13 40.69 39.09
N TYR A 67 -17.62 40.31 40.26
CA TYR A 67 -16.47 39.39 40.38
C TYR A 67 -16.82 38.00 39.83
N ARG A 68 -17.97 37.44 40.21
CA ARG A 68 -18.43 36.13 39.76
C ARG A 68 -18.55 36.05 38.24
N VAL A 69 -19.14 37.07 37.60
CA VAL A 69 -19.26 37.11 36.13
C VAL A 69 -17.90 37.23 35.46
N ARG A 70 -17.00 38.09 35.95
CA ARG A 70 -15.64 38.22 35.42
C ARG A 70 -14.84 36.91 35.53
N LYS A 71 -14.95 36.20 36.65
CA LYS A 71 -14.32 34.89 36.84
C LYS A 71 -14.86 33.85 35.85
N LEU A 72 -16.18 33.79 35.66
CA LEU A 72 -16.81 32.88 34.71
C LEU A 72 -16.38 33.17 33.26
N LEU A 73 -16.34 34.45 32.87
CA LEU A 73 -15.89 34.86 31.54
C LEU A 73 -14.43 34.47 31.30
N LEU A 74 -13.55 34.69 32.27
CA LEU A 74 -12.15 34.31 32.19
C LEU A 74 -11.98 32.79 31.98
N GLN A 75 -12.71 31.98 32.75
CA GLN A 75 -12.70 30.51 32.60
C GLN A 75 -13.15 30.07 31.22
N ARG A 76 -14.26 30.64 30.72
CA ARG A 76 -14.77 30.35 29.37
C ARG A 76 -13.79 30.76 28.29
N TRP A 77 -13.14 31.92 28.45
CA TRP A 77 -12.16 32.42 27.50
C TRP A 77 -10.91 31.54 27.44
N GLN A 78 -10.39 31.12 28.60
CA GLN A 78 -9.27 30.16 28.68
C GLN A 78 -9.63 28.81 28.04
N ALA A 79 -10.83 28.28 28.31
CA ALA A 79 -11.30 27.05 27.69
C ALA A 79 -11.39 27.18 26.15
N ALA A 80 -11.94 28.30 25.66
CA ALA A 80 -12.04 28.57 24.22
C ALA A 80 -10.64 28.66 23.57
N ILE A 81 -9.68 29.35 24.19
CA ILE A 81 -8.29 29.40 23.72
C ILE A 81 -7.68 27.99 23.67
N GLY A 82 -7.89 27.19 24.72
CA GLY A 82 -7.42 25.81 24.77
C GLY A 82 -7.93 24.97 23.59
N ILE A 83 -9.23 25.00 23.34
CA ILE A 83 -9.87 24.30 22.21
C ILE A 83 -9.31 24.82 20.86
N GLN A 84 -9.19 26.14 20.69
CA GLN A 84 -8.68 26.74 19.46
C GLN A 84 -7.23 26.34 19.17
N CYS A 85 -6.36 26.37 20.18
CA CYS A 85 -4.96 25.96 20.06
C CYS A 85 -4.86 24.48 19.68
N TRP A 86 -5.62 23.61 20.36
CA TRP A 86 -5.66 22.18 20.04
C TRP A 86 -6.16 21.92 18.61
N TRP A 87 -7.23 22.60 18.19
CA TRP A 87 -7.77 22.45 16.84
C TRP A 87 -6.77 22.89 15.76
N ARG A 88 -6.11 24.04 15.93
CA ARG A 88 -5.07 24.52 15.01
C ARG A 88 -3.91 23.52 14.90
N GLY A 89 -3.49 22.95 16.02
CA GLY A 89 -2.48 21.89 16.07
C GLY A 89 -2.92 20.62 15.34
N PHE A 90 -4.12 20.12 15.64
CA PHE A 90 -4.71 18.95 14.99
C PHE A 90 -4.82 19.13 13.47
N ARG A 91 -5.36 20.27 13.01
CA ARG A 91 -5.49 20.58 11.59
C ARG A 91 -4.14 20.56 10.88
N THR A 92 -3.12 21.16 11.48
CA THR A 92 -1.76 21.20 10.91
C THR A 92 -1.15 19.81 10.81
N ARG A 93 -1.25 19.00 11.88
CA ARG A 93 -0.78 17.61 11.87
C ARG A 93 -1.49 16.77 10.82
N ARG A 94 -2.82 16.91 10.69
CA ARG A 94 -3.60 16.20 9.67
C ARG A 94 -3.15 16.55 8.25
N ILE A 95 -2.95 17.83 7.94
CA ILE A 95 -2.44 18.28 6.64
C ILE A 95 -1.02 17.74 6.39
N LEU A 96 -0.17 17.75 7.41
CA LEU A 96 1.18 17.21 7.30
C LEU A 96 1.16 15.70 7.02
N CYS A 97 0.39 14.92 7.78
CA CYS A 97 0.24 13.48 7.57
C CYS A 97 -0.24 13.18 6.14
N GLU A 98 -1.22 13.93 5.64
CA GLU A 98 -1.72 13.78 4.28
C GLU A 98 -0.64 14.11 3.23
N LYS A 99 0.14 15.18 3.44
CA LYS A 99 1.24 15.58 2.55
C LYS A 99 2.37 14.56 2.53
N VAL A 100 2.75 14.06 3.70
CA VAL A 100 3.77 13.00 3.86
C VAL A 100 3.27 11.71 3.21
N GLY A 101 2.02 11.32 3.43
CA GLY A 101 1.39 10.17 2.79
C GLY A 101 1.43 10.26 1.26
N ARG A 102 1.03 11.40 0.69
CA ARG A 102 1.13 11.64 -0.76
C ARG A 102 2.56 11.54 -1.28
N ARG A 103 3.53 12.14 -0.57
CA ARG A 103 4.94 12.10 -0.98
C ARG A 103 5.50 10.68 -0.94
N LEU A 104 5.21 9.94 0.13
CA LEU A 104 5.59 8.54 0.28
C LEU A 104 5.00 7.70 -0.85
N GLN A 105 3.71 7.87 -1.14
CA GLN A 105 3.04 7.18 -2.24
C GLN A 105 3.72 7.45 -3.58
N GLY A 106 4.04 8.73 -3.87
CA GLY A 106 4.75 9.10 -5.09
C GLY A 106 6.14 8.48 -5.18
N MET A 107 6.89 8.40 -4.07
CA MET A 107 8.20 7.76 -4.03
C MET A 107 8.12 6.24 -4.26
N ILE A 108 7.16 5.57 -3.63
CA ILE A 108 6.93 4.13 -3.79
C ILE A 108 6.58 3.82 -5.25
N LEU A 109 5.60 4.55 -5.81
CA LEU A 109 5.22 4.39 -7.22
C LEU A 109 6.38 4.67 -8.16
N GLY A 110 7.16 5.72 -7.92
CA GLY A 110 8.34 6.05 -8.72
C GLY A 110 9.42 4.96 -8.68
N HIS A 111 9.66 4.36 -7.52
CA HIS A 111 10.59 3.24 -7.37
C HIS A 111 10.15 2.02 -8.18
N PHE A 112 8.89 1.60 -8.01
CA PHE A 112 8.36 0.44 -8.74
C PHE A 112 8.24 0.71 -10.23
N HIS A 113 7.91 1.92 -10.65
CA HIS A 113 7.89 2.30 -12.06
C HIS A 113 9.28 2.16 -12.69
N ARG A 114 10.33 2.64 -12.02
CA ARG A 114 11.72 2.49 -12.49
C ARG A 114 12.15 1.03 -12.58
N ALA A 115 11.78 0.21 -11.59
CA ALA A 115 12.02 -1.23 -11.61
C ALA A 115 11.29 -1.91 -12.78
N ALA A 116 10.01 -1.58 -12.97
CA ALA A 116 9.18 -2.10 -14.06
C ALA A 116 9.76 -1.75 -15.43
N ILE A 117 10.21 -0.51 -15.65
CA ILE A 117 10.87 -0.12 -16.92
C ILE A 117 12.09 -1.01 -17.18
N ARG A 118 12.96 -1.23 -16.19
CA ARG A 118 14.15 -2.08 -16.35
C ARG A 118 13.79 -3.50 -16.75
N ILE A 119 12.82 -4.10 -16.06
CA ILE A 119 12.31 -5.43 -16.37
C ILE A 119 11.76 -5.46 -17.80
N GLN A 120 10.93 -4.49 -18.17
CA GLN A 120 10.33 -4.43 -19.49
C GLN A 120 11.36 -4.26 -20.61
N VAL A 121 12.37 -3.41 -20.42
CA VAL A 121 13.46 -3.22 -21.41
C VAL A 121 14.26 -4.51 -21.58
N LEU A 122 14.64 -5.16 -20.48
CA LEU A 122 15.34 -6.45 -20.52
C LEU A 122 14.49 -7.52 -21.20
N PHE A 123 13.21 -7.62 -20.85
CA PHE A 123 12.29 -8.58 -21.42
C PHE A 123 12.07 -8.35 -22.92
N ARG A 124 11.82 -7.11 -23.36
CA ARG A 124 11.70 -6.78 -24.79
C ARG A 124 12.96 -7.19 -25.55
N GLY A 125 14.14 -6.89 -25.00
CA GLY A 125 15.41 -7.29 -25.61
C GLY A 125 15.60 -8.80 -25.66
N TRP A 126 15.28 -9.51 -24.58
CA TRP A 126 15.33 -10.98 -24.53
C TRP A 126 14.36 -11.60 -25.54
N LEU A 127 13.12 -11.11 -25.62
CA LEU A 127 12.07 -11.62 -26.50
C LEU A 127 12.49 -11.49 -27.97
N VAL A 128 13.01 -10.32 -28.36
CA VAL A 128 13.60 -10.06 -29.67
C VAL A 128 14.72 -11.06 -29.97
N ARG A 129 15.69 -11.24 -29.06
CA ARG A 129 16.80 -12.19 -29.24
C ARG A 129 16.37 -13.65 -29.27
N LYS A 130 15.27 -14.01 -28.60
CA LYS A 130 14.78 -15.39 -28.55
C LYS A 130 14.01 -15.77 -29.82
N PHE A 131 13.16 -14.88 -30.34
CA PHE A 131 12.21 -15.21 -31.41
C PHE A 131 12.57 -14.63 -32.79
N ILE A 132 13.48 -13.66 -32.92
CA ILE A 132 13.91 -13.19 -34.25
C ILE A 132 14.56 -14.30 -35.09
N HIS A 133 15.29 -15.21 -34.43
CA HIS A 133 15.86 -16.37 -35.09
C HIS A 133 14.74 -17.31 -35.57
N ASP A 134 13.76 -17.58 -34.71
CA ASP A 134 12.65 -18.50 -35.00
C ASP A 134 11.83 -18.09 -36.23
N VAL A 135 11.52 -16.80 -36.43
CA VAL A 135 10.77 -16.37 -37.62
C VAL A 135 11.59 -16.52 -38.91
N ARG A 136 12.90 -16.22 -38.84
CA ARG A 136 13.80 -16.39 -40.00
C ARG A 136 14.05 -17.86 -40.31
N ASP A 137 14.26 -18.67 -39.29
CA ASP A 137 14.46 -20.11 -39.39
C ASP A 137 13.18 -20.80 -39.90
N LEU A 138 12.01 -20.37 -39.44
CA LEU A 138 10.71 -20.82 -39.95
C LEU A 138 10.53 -20.46 -41.42
N HIS A 139 10.81 -19.22 -41.83
CA HIS A 139 10.74 -18.83 -43.24
C HIS A 139 11.72 -19.61 -44.10
N ARG A 140 12.94 -19.86 -43.60
CA ARG A 140 13.94 -20.67 -44.29
C ARG A 140 13.48 -22.12 -44.43
N MET A 141 12.91 -22.70 -43.38
CA MET A 141 12.37 -24.05 -43.38
C MET A 141 11.16 -24.16 -44.32
N GLN A 142 10.28 -23.16 -44.36
CA GLN A 142 9.17 -23.08 -45.33
C GLN A 142 9.67 -22.99 -46.77
N SER A 143 10.70 -22.18 -47.01
CA SER A 143 11.30 -22.04 -48.35
C SER A 143 11.97 -23.34 -48.80
N SER A 144 12.75 -23.97 -47.91
CA SER A 144 13.38 -25.28 -48.15
C SER A 144 12.34 -26.38 -48.40
N ALA A 145 11.25 -26.39 -47.64
CA ALA A 145 10.17 -27.36 -47.83
C ALA A 145 9.43 -27.16 -49.16
N ALA A 146 9.24 -25.91 -49.60
CA ALA A 146 8.69 -25.59 -50.91
C ALA A 146 9.63 -26.00 -52.05
N GLU A 147 10.94 -25.75 -51.91
CA GLU A 147 11.96 -26.20 -52.84
C GLU A 147 12.00 -27.73 -52.96
N ASP A 148 11.95 -28.46 -51.85
CA ASP A 148 11.90 -29.92 -51.85
C ASP A 148 10.67 -30.48 -52.55
N LEU A 149 9.51 -29.82 -52.39
CA LEU A 149 8.26 -30.16 -53.07
C LEU A 149 8.37 -29.96 -54.58
N ILE A 150 8.90 -28.82 -55.01
CA ILE A 150 9.13 -28.51 -56.43
C ILE A 150 10.12 -29.51 -57.03
N ASN A 151 11.22 -29.80 -56.33
CA ASN A 151 12.22 -30.77 -56.77
C ASN A 151 11.63 -32.18 -56.92
N CYS A 152 10.80 -32.62 -55.98
CA CYS A 152 10.11 -33.91 -56.11
C CYS A 152 9.12 -33.92 -57.28
N LEU A 153 8.34 -32.86 -57.50
CA LEU A 153 7.44 -32.75 -58.66
C LEU A 153 8.21 -32.79 -59.99
N ILE A 154 9.36 -32.10 -60.08
CA ILE A 154 10.21 -32.12 -61.27
C ILE A 154 10.72 -33.53 -61.56
N HIS A 155 11.16 -34.28 -60.53
CA HIS A 155 11.62 -35.66 -60.71
C HIS A 155 10.51 -36.59 -61.21
N GLU A 156 9.31 -36.47 -60.64
CA GLU A 156 8.15 -37.27 -61.07
C GLU A 156 7.73 -36.93 -62.51
N LEU A 157 7.67 -35.65 -62.87
CA LEU A 157 7.37 -35.22 -64.24
C LEU A 157 8.42 -35.69 -65.24
N HIS A 158 9.70 -35.67 -64.85
CA HIS A 158 10.78 -36.19 -65.68
C HIS A 158 10.68 -37.71 -65.88
N HIS A 159 10.30 -38.46 -64.83
CA HIS A 159 10.07 -39.90 -64.92
C HIS A 159 8.86 -40.23 -65.81
N ILE A 160 7.74 -39.51 -65.64
CA ILE A 160 6.54 -39.65 -66.47
C ILE A 160 6.88 -39.39 -67.94
N LYS A 161 7.61 -38.32 -68.24
CA LYS A 161 8.10 -38.01 -69.60
C LYS A 161 8.98 -39.11 -70.18
N LYS A 162 9.83 -39.75 -69.36
CA LYS A 162 10.71 -40.85 -69.82
C LYS A 162 9.96 -42.16 -70.07
N THR A 163 8.79 -42.35 -69.44
CA THR A 163 7.97 -43.56 -69.56
C THR A 163 6.85 -43.43 -70.58
N ASP A 164 6.78 -42.31 -71.32
CA ASP A 164 5.69 -41.92 -72.22
C ASP A 164 4.29 -42.02 -71.60
N SER A 165 4.21 -41.98 -70.27
CA SER A 165 2.94 -41.98 -69.57
C SER A 165 2.34 -40.58 -69.62
N LEU A 166 1.01 -40.49 -69.80
CA LEU A 166 0.33 -39.20 -69.83
C LEU A 166 0.43 -38.53 -68.45
N PRO A 167 0.94 -37.28 -68.37
CA PRO A 167 0.95 -36.54 -67.12
C PRO A 167 -0.50 -36.26 -66.68
N GLY A 168 -0.87 -36.78 -65.52
CA GLY A 168 -2.23 -36.72 -65.01
C GLY A 168 -2.27 -36.69 -63.49
N VAL A 169 -3.38 -36.16 -62.96
CA VAL A 169 -3.63 -36.02 -61.51
C VAL A 169 -3.56 -37.37 -60.79
N THR A 170 -3.91 -38.46 -61.46
CA THR A 170 -3.83 -39.83 -60.94
C THR A 170 -2.40 -40.38 -60.90
N SER A 171 -1.55 -40.09 -61.91
CA SER A 171 -0.14 -40.50 -61.92
C SER A 171 0.67 -39.82 -60.81
N LEU A 172 0.33 -38.58 -60.44
CA LEU A 172 0.97 -37.83 -59.36
C LEU A 172 0.48 -38.25 -57.95
N ARG A 173 -0.65 -38.96 -57.86
CA ARG A 173 -1.31 -39.31 -56.59
C ARG A 173 -0.66 -40.52 -55.89
N ASN A 174 -0.01 -41.42 -56.63
CA ASN A 174 0.69 -42.58 -56.06
C ASN A 174 2.19 -42.33 -55.78
N ALA A 175 2.66 -41.08 -55.95
CA ALA A 175 4.06 -40.74 -55.83
C ALA A 175 4.52 -40.57 -54.37
N VAL A 176 5.82 -40.79 -54.14
CA VAL A 176 6.53 -40.49 -52.87
C VAL A 176 6.31 -39.03 -52.41
N CYS A 177 5.98 -38.15 -53.36
CA CYS A 177 5.54 -36.77 -53.18
C CYS A 177 4.35 -36.62 -52.21
N LEU A 178 3.35 -37.51 -52.26
CA LEU A 178 2.13 -37.39 -51.46
C LEU A 178 2.41 -37.58 -49.96
N SER A 179 3.29 -38.52 -49.59
CA SER A 179 3.74 -38.70 -48.20
C SER A 179 4.48 -37.46 -47.67
N LYS A 180 5.27 -36.79 -48.52
CA LYS A 180 5.92 -35.51 -48.15
C LYS A 180 4.89 -34.41 -47.92
N VAL A 181 3.89 -34.29 -48.80
CA VAL A 181 2.78 -33.33 -48.65
C VAL A 181 2.01 -33.60 -47.35
N GLU A 182 1.69 -34.86 -47.05
CA GLU A 182 0.96 -35.22 -45.82
C GLU A 182 1.76 -34.91 -44.54
N LYS A 183 3.07 -35.19 -44.52
CA LYS A 183 3.96 -34.82 -43.40
C LYS A 183 4.00 -33.31 -43.19
N LEU A 184 4.02 -32.55 -44.28
CA LEU A 184 4.04 -31.08 -44.28
C LEU A 184 2.68 -30.51 -43.83
N LEU A 185 1.58 -31.13 -44.26
CA LEU A 185 0.23 -30.82 -43.79
C LEU A 185 0.10 -31.09 -42.29
N THR A 186 0.64 -32.21 -41.80
CA THR A 186 0.64 -32.59 -40.38
C THR A 186 1.46 -31.59 -39.54
N ALA A 187 2.61 -31.13 -40.04
CA ALA A 187 3.40 -30.07 -39.40
C ALA A 187 2.67 -28.70 -39.41
N MET A 188 1.94 -28.39 -40.48
CA MET A 188 1.08 -27.20 -40.54
C MET A 188 -0.13 -27.30 -39.59
N ILE A 189 -0.68 -28.49 -39.36
CA ILE A 189 -1.79 -28.74 -38.43
C ILE A 189 -1.36 -28.54 -36.97
N PHE A 190 -0.08 -28.67 -36.64
CA PHE A 190 0.45 -28.23 -35.34
C PHE A 190 0.20 -26.73 -35.08
N ARG A 191 0.08 -25.89 -36.13
CA ARG A 191 -0.37 -24.50 -35.97
C ARG A 191 -1.84 -24.39 -35.55
N PHE A 192 -2.70 -25.38 -35.75
CA PHE A 192 -4.11 -25.35 -35.31
C PHE A 192 -4.27 -25.71 -33.81
N HIS A 193 -3.27 -26.31 -33.15
CA HIS A 193 -3.14 -26.25 -31.68
C HIS A 193 -3.07 -24.80 -31.16
N ASN A 194 -2.94 -23.79 -32.04
CA ASN A 194 -3.20 -22.39 -31.71
C ASN A 194 -4.56 -22.17 -31.07
N GLY A 195 -5.62 -22.96 -31.30
CA GLY A 195 -6.93 -22.70 -30.66
C GLY A 195 -6.86 -22.64 -29.12
N ARG A 196 -6.11 -23.57 -28.51
CA ARG A 196 -5.85 -23.59 -27.05
C ARG A 196 -4.88 -22.49 -26.62
N VAL A 197 -3.83 -22.24 -27.41
CA VAL A 197 -2.89 -21.14 -27.17
C VAL A 197 -3.61 -19.78 -27.23
N LEU A 198 -4.54 -19.60 -28.16
CA LEU A 198 -5.37 -18.41 -28.32
C LEU A 198 -6.29 -18.23 -27.11
N LEU A 199 -6.93 -19.29 -26.62
CA LEU A 199 -7.73 -19.25 -25.39
C LEU A 199 -6.88 -18.93 -24.15
N MET A 200 -5.71 -19.54 -24.01
CA MET A 200 -4.75 -19.23 -22.94
C MET A 200 -4.26 -17.78 -23.01
N VAL A 201 -3.98 -17.28 -24.21
CA VAL A 201 -3.59 -15.88 -24.43
C VAL A 201 -4.75 -14.95 -24.09
N ALA A 202 -5.99 -15.26 -24.50
CA ALA A 202 -7.18 -14.48 -24.17
C ALA A 202 -7.43 -14.42 -22.65
N ASN A 203 -7.34 -15.56 -21.95
CA ASN A 203 -7.46 -15.61 -20.49
C ASN A 203 -6.36 -14.80 -19.79
N LYS A 204 -5.10 -14.90 -20.26
CA LYS A 204 -3.99 -14.06 -19.74
C LYS A 204 -4.25 -12.56 -19.99
N MET A 205 -4.80 -12.19 -21.14
CA MET A 205 -5.15 -10.80 -21.44
C MET A 205 -6.28 -10.30 -20.53
N SER A 206 -7.29 -11.13 -20.27
CA SER A 206 -8.39 -10.82 -19.35
C SER A 206 -7.90 -10.60 -17.91
N GLN A 207 -7.10 -11.54 -17.37
CA GLN A 207 -6.49 -11.38 -16.04
C GLN A 207 -5.64 -10.10 -15.96
N ARG A 208 -4.86 -9.80 -17.01
CA ARG A 208 -4.05 -8.58 -17.05
C ARG A 208 -4.90 -7.31 -16.98
N GLU A 209 -6.06 -7.31 -17.62
CA GLU A 209 -6.97 -6.16 -17.61
C GLU A 209 -7.68 -6.00 -16.25
N GLU A 210 -8.06 -7.11 -15.61
CA GLU A 210 -8.57 -7.13 -14.24
C GLU A 210 -7.57 -6.48 -13.26
N TYR A 211 -6.30 -6.88 -13.30
CA TYR A 211 -5.24 -6.25 -12.49
C TYR A 211 -5.06 -4.76 -12.80
N ARG A 212 -5.21 -4.33 -14.06
CA ARG A 212 -5.16 -2.91 -14.43
C ARG A 212 -6.35 -2.12 -13.91
N SER A 213 -7.54 -2.72 -13.88
CA SER A 213 -8.72 -2.11 -13.26
C SER A 213 -8.50 -1.93 -11.77
N HIS A 214 -8.11 -2.98 -11.05
CA HIS A 214 -7.79 -2.91 -9.63
C HIS A 214 -6.72 -1.85 -9.30
N PHE A 215 -5.70 -1.70 -10.14
CA PHE A 215 -4.70 -0.65 -9.99
C PHE A 215 -5.27 0.77 -10.15
N ARG A 216 -6.19 0.98 -11.11
CA ARG A 216 -6.87 2.27 -11.31
C ARG A 216 -7.77 2.60 -10.12
N ASP A 217 -8.45 1.61 -9.58
CA ASP A 217 -9.40 1.77 -8.48
C ASP A 217 -8.71 1.98 -7.11
N GLY A 218 -7.48 1.47 -6.93
CA GLY A 218 -6.65 1.58 -5.73
C GLY A 218 -6.03 2.98 -5.45
N ARG A 219 -6.72 4.07 -5.83
CA ARG A 219 -6.17 5.44 -5.83
C ARG A 219 -5.72 5.98 -4.47
N PHE A 220 -6.27 5.47 -3.36
CA PHE A 220 -5.95 5.93 -2.00
C PHE A 220 -5.61 4.82 -1.00
N LEU A 221 -5.69 3.55 -1.42
CA LEU A 221 -5.19 2.41 -0.66
C LEU A 221 -4.64 1.40 -1.67
N THR A 222 -3.32 1.39 -1.86
CA THR A 222 -2.72 0.37 -2.71
C THR A 222 -2.80 -0.97 -1.98
N GLN A 223 -3.72 -1.83 -2.39
CA GLN A 223 -3.36 -3.24 -2.45
C GLN A 223 -2.15 -3.32 -3.38
N ILE A 224 -1.04 -3.82 -2.87
CA ILE A 224 0.21 -3.89 -3.63
C ILE A 224 -0.11 -4.74 -4.88
N PRO A 225 0.02 -4.21 -6.12
CA PRO A 225 -0.52 -4.82 -7.34
C PRO A 225 0.04 -6.22 -7.63
N TYR A 226 1.20 -6.51 -7.04
CA TYR A 226 1.84 -7.79 -7.06
C TYR A 226 2.14 -8.14 -5.62
N SER A 227 1.59 -9.25 -5.14
CA SER A 227 2.11 -9.86 -3.92
C SER A 227 3.61 -10.01 -4.11
N GLY A 228 4.39 -9.41 -3.21
CA GLY A 228 5.84 -9.58 -3.23
C GLY A 228 6.18 -11.07 -3.22
N PRO A 229 7.38 -11.47 -3.67
CA PRO A 229 7.80 -12.86 -3.55
C PRO A 229 7.62 -13.28 -2.09
N ASN A 230 6.88 -14.35 -1.85
CA ASN A 230 6.47 -14.76 -0.51
C ASN A 230 7.62 -15.46 0.21
N PHE A 231 8.75 -14.77 0.38
CA PHE A 231 9.99 -15.30 0.95
C PHE A 231 9.77 -15.88 2.37
N ASN A 232 8.79 -15.35 3.09
CA ASN A 232 8.50 -15.72 4.48
C ASN A 232 7.25 -16.62 4.60
N GLY A 233 6.60 -17.00 3.50
CA GLY A 233 5.36 -17.80 3.53
C GLY A 233 4.14 -17.08 4.12
N LEU A 234 4.25 -15.79 4.49
CA LEU A 234 3.22 -15.02 5.18
C LEU A 234 2.08 -14.56 4.27
N CYS A 235 2.29 -14.49 2.95
CA CYS A 235 1.24 -14.13 2.02
C CYS A 235 0.34 -15.34 1.70
N TYR A 236 -0.97 -15.13 1.64
CA TYR A 236 -1.93 -16.10 1.13
C TYR A 236 -1.55 -16.45 -0.32
N VAL A 237 -1.10 -17.69 -0.52
CA VAL A 237 -0.91 -18.24 -1.86
C VAL A 237 -2.30 -18.51 -2.38
N ARG A 238 -2.80 -17.68 -3.31
CA ARG A 238 -3.95 -18.08 -4.13
C ARG A 238 -3.50 -19.37 -4.80
N GLU A 239 -4.18 -20.48 -4.48
CA GLU A 239 -3.94 -21.77 -5.13
C GLU A 239 -3.77 -21.50 -6.61
N LYS A 240 -2.62 -21.93 -7.16
CA LYS A 240 -2.28 -21.72 -8.57
C LYS A 240 -3.55 -21.96 -9.36
N ASP A 241 -4.06 -20.94 -10.06
CA ASP A 241 -5.22 -21.09 -10.94
C ASP A 241 -4.90 -22.29 -11.83
N HIS A 242 -5.42 -23.46 -11.46
CA HIS A 242 -5.38 -24.63 -12.30
C HIS A 242 -6.18 -24.17 -13.51
N MET A 243 -5.51 -23.96 -14.64
CA MET A 243 -6.20 -23.61 -15.86
C MET A 243 -7.14 -24.78 -16.17
N VAL A 244 -8.40 -24.65 -15.75
CA VAL A 244 -9.45 -25.61 -16.11
C VAL A 244 -9.71 -25.37 -17.58
N LEU A 245 -9.04 -26.18 -18.39
CA LEU A 245 -9.22 -26.20 -19.82
C LEU A 245 -10.62 -26.76 -20.10
N LYS A 246 -11.52 -25.89 -20.56
CA LYS A 246 -12.77 -26.37 -21.16
C LYS A 246 -12.47 -27.09 -22.46
N GLU A 247 -13.24 -28.15 -22.67
CA GLU A 247 -13.07 -29.26 -23.61
C GLU A 247 -12.53 -28.88 -25.00
N VAL A 248 -11.60 -29.73 -25.47
CA VAL A 248 -10.98 -29.67 -26.79
C VAL A 248 -12.02 -30.05 -27.87
N PRO A 249 -12.04 -29.37 -29.04
CA PRO A 249 -12.84 -29.82 -30.17
C PRO A 249 -12.50 -31.27 -30.56
N ARG A 250 -13.54 -32.12 -30.62
CA ARG A 250 -13.49 -33.56 -30.88
C ARG A 250 -13.05 -33.87 -32.32
N ASP A 251 -11.75 -33.85 -32.60
CA ASP A 251 -11.18 -34.53 -33.76
C ASP A 251 -10.32 -35.70 -33.26
N LEU A 252 -10.88 -36.93 -33.32
CA LEU A 252 -10.35 -38.12 -32.65
C LEU A 252 -8.90 -38.45 -33.02
N ARG A 253 -8.47 -38.10 -34.24
CA ARG A 253 -7.13 -38.42 -34.77
C ARG A 253 -6.00 -37.63 -34.11
N TYR A 254 -6.31 -36.47 -33.54
CA TYR A 254 -5.32 -35.61 -32.91
C TYR A 254 -5.37 -35.66 -31.37
N ALA A 255 -6.37 -36.34 -30.81
CA ALA A 255 -6.53 -36.48 -29.37
C ALA A 255 -5.39 -37.28 -28.75
N GLU A 256 -5.02 -38.43 -29.33
CA GLU A 256 -3.95 -39.31 -28.83
C GLU A 256 -2.58 -38.61 -28.77
N ILE A 257 -2.22 -37.90 -29.84
CA ILE A 257 -0.95 -37.16 -29.93
C ILE A 257 -0.91 -36.01 -28.92
N VAL A 258 -2.06 -35.36 -28.68
CA VAL A 258 -2.18 -34.29 -27.68
C VAL A 258 -2.09 -34.85 -26.26
N THR A 259 -2.73 -35.98 -25.97
CA THR A 259 -2.61 -36.65 -24.67
C THR A 259 -1.19 -37.13 -24.41
N GLU A 260 -0.51 -37.71 -25.41
CA GLU A 260 0.87 -38.19 -25.26
C GLU A 260 1.84 -37.01 -25.04
N TYR A 261 1.64 -35.89 -25.73
CA TYR A 261 2.40 -34.66 -25.47
C TYR A 261 2.07 -34.06 -24.10
N GLU A 262 0.81 -34.06 -23.66
CA GLU A 262 0.41 -33.58 -22.33
C GLU A 262 0.97 -34.47 -21.21
N GLU A 263 0.96 -35.79 -21.38
CA GLU A 263 1.60 -36.77 -20.50
C GLU A 263 3.12 -36.55 -20.43
N PHE A 264 3.75 -36.25 -21.57
CA PHE A 264 5.16 -35.91 -21.65
C PHE A 264 5.49 -34.59 -20.91
N GLN A 265 4.63 -33.57 -21.02
CA GLN A 265 4.79 -32.31 -20.28
C GLN A 265 4.47 -32.44 -18.78
N LEU A 266 3.61 -33.39 -18.40
CA LEU A 266 3.22 -33.69 -17.02
C LEU A 266 4.19 -34.62 -16.30
N HIS A 267 5.20 -35.16 -16.99
CA HIS A 267 6.19 -36.04 -16.38
C HIS A 267 6.71 -35.48 -15.05
N GLU A 268 6.44 -36.23 -13.99
CA GLU A 268 6.64 -35.82 -12.60
C GLU A 268 8.10 -35.41 -12.32
N HIS A 269 9.06 -36.07 -12.97
CA HIS A 269 10.48 -35.74 -12.88
C HIS A 269 10.84 -34.35 -13.45
N LEU A 270 10.23 -33.93 -14.56
CA LEU A 270 10.46 -32.58 -15.13
C LEU A 270 9.86 -31.52 -14.21
N ARG A 271 8.65 -31.76 -13.72
CA ARG A 271 7.99 -30.85 -12.78
C ARG A 271 8.78 -30.71 -11.48
N GLU A 272 9.27 -31.82 -10.91
CA GLU A 272 10.13 -31.80 -9.73
C GLU A 272 11.46 -31.10 -9.98
N THR A 273 12.10 -31.34 -11.12
CA THR A 273 13.37 -30.68 -11.45
C THR A 273 13.19 -29.17 -11.60
N HIS A 274 12.12 -28.72 -12.26
CA HIS A 274 11.76 -27.30 -12.33
C HIS A 274 11.52 -26.69 -10.94
N LEU A 275 10.74 -27.37 -10.08
CA LEU A 275 10.50 -26.90 -8.71
C LEU A 275 11.79 -26.83 -7.88
N ARG A 276 12.69 -27.81 -8.02
CA ARG A 276 14.01 -27.80 -7.36
C ARG A 276 14.89 -26.65 -7.86
N VAL A 277 14.88 -26.37 -9.17
CA VAL A 277 15.64 -25.26 -9.77
C VAL A 277 15.08 -23.91 -9.29
N ASP A 278 13.76 -23.74 -9.28
CA ASP A 278 13.11 -22.53 -8.78
C ASP A 278 13.43 -22.31 -7.30
N SER A 279 13.34 -23.37 -6.49
CA SER A 279 13.65 -23.31 -5.05
C SER A 279 15.11 -22.91 -4.80
N ARG A 280 16.06 -23.48 -5.57
CA ARG A 280 17.49 -23.10 -5.50
C ARG A 280 17.72 -21.65 -5.89
N ASN A 281 17.03 -21.15 -6.92
CA ASN A 281 17.16 -19.78 -7.36
C ASN A 281 16.62 -18.78 -6.32
N VAL A 282 15.48 -19.12 -5.70
CA VAL A 282 14.92 -18.34 -4.58
C VAL A 282 15.90 -18.31 -3.40
N GLN A 283 16.46 -19.44 -3.01
CA GLN A 283 17.42 -19.51 -1.90
C GLN A 283 18.66 -18.64 -2.16
N ARG A 284 19.26 -18.75 -3.36
CA ARG A 284 20.41 -17.90 -3.76
C ARG A 284 20.09 -16.41 -3.65
N GLN A 285 18.85 -16.02 -3.99
CA GLN A 285 18.43 -14.63 -3.93
C GLN A 285 18.26 -14.16 -2.47
N ILE A 286 17.70 -15.00 -1.59
CA ILE A 286 17.61 -14.75 -0.15
C ILE A 286 19.02 -14.60 0.45
N ASP A 287 19.93 -15.51 0.14
CA ASP A 287 21.31 -15.47 0.64
C ASP A 287 22.01 -14.17 0.21
N HIS A 288 21.81 -13.73 -1.03
CA HIS A 288 22.35 -12.46 -1.53
C HIS A 288 21.76 -11.23 -0.85
N ILE A 289 20.47 -11.25 -0.54
CA ILE A 289 19.80 -10.17 0.21
C ILE A 289 20.37 -10.11 1.64
N ASN A 290 20.45 -11.25 2.32
CA ASN A 290 20.99 -11.36 3.67
C ASN A 290 22.45 -10.90 3.73
N LEU A 291 23.27 -11.27 2.74
CA LEU A 291 24.67 -10.85 2.65
C LEU A 291 24.80 -9.33 2.44
N LYS A 292 23.94 -8.73 1.60
CA LYS A 292 23.89 -7.27 1.44
C LYS A 292 23.45 -6.57 2.73
N GLU A 293 22.45 -7.10 3.41
CA GLU A 293 21.97 -6.53 4.67
C GLU A 293 23.05 -6.59 5.76
N LEU A 294 23.74 -7.73 5.88
CA LEU A 294 24.87 -7.89 6.78
C LEU A 294 25.98 -6.88 6.45
N HIS A 295 26.34 -6.73 5.18
CA HIS A 295 27.34 -5.76 4.74
C HIS A 295 26.93 -4.32 5.08
N LEU A 296 25.65 -3.95 4.91
CA LEU A 296 25.14 -2.63 5.28
C LEU A 296 25.19 -2.40 6.80
N LYS A 297 24.85 -3.42 7.60
CA LYS A 297 24.98 -3.37 9.07
C LYS A 297 26.43 -3.17 9.50
N LEU A 298 27.36 -3.94 8.93
CA LEU A 298 28.79 -3.81 9.22
C LEU A 298 29.32 -2.43 8.84
N LYS A 299 28.93 -1.90 7.66
CA LYS A 299 29.30 -0.56 7.23
C LYS A 299 28.74 0.52 8.16
N PHE A 300 27.49 0.39 8.59
CA PHE A 300 26.90 1.31 9.57
C PHE A 300 27.67 1.29 10.90
N CYS A 301 27.98 0.10 11.43
CA CYS A 301 28.77 -0.03 12.65
C CYS A 301 30.17 0.59 12.49
N ALA A 302 30.83 0.37 11.35
CA ALA A 302 32.12 1.00 11.05
C ALA A 302 32.01 2.53 11.02
N ASP A 303 31.01 3.07 10.32
CA ASP A 303 30.76 4.53 10.25
C ASP A 303 30.48 5.13 11.64
N VAL A 304 29.77 4.39 12.51
CA VAL A 304 29.52 4.81 13.89
C VAL A 304 30.80 4.82 14.71
N ILE A 305 31.62 3.76 14.63
CA ILE A 305 32.91 3.67 15.33
C ILE A 305 33.84 4.81 14.88
N ASP A 306 33.91 5.09 13.57
CA ASP A 306 34.73 6.18 13.03
C ASP A 306 34.24 7.57 13.48
N ARG A 307 32.92 7.76 13.65
CA ARG A 307 32.37 8.98 14.24
C ARG A 307 32.66 9.08 15.73
N MET A 308 32.52 7.98 16.48
CA MET A 308 32.81 7.94 17.92
C MET A 308 34.28 8.23 18.21
N ARG A 309 35.21 7.71 17.40
CA ARG A 309 36.66 8.03 17.51
C ARG A 309 36.98 9.51 17.31
N LYS A 310 36.16 10.23 16.53
CA LYS A 310 36.31 11.68 16.30
C LYS A 310 35.69 12.52 17.41
N TRP A 311 34.92 11.93 18.32
CA TRP A 311 34.38 12.65 19.47
C TRP A 311 35.49 12.82 20.52
N THR A 312 35.99 14.05 20.65
CA THR A 312 37.02 14.48 21.60
C THR A 312 36.58 14.43 23.08
N LEU A 313 35.41 13.87 23.38
CA LEU A 313 34.86 13.77 24.73
C LEU A 313 35.62 12.78 25.62
N TRP A 314 36.48 11.92 25.06
CA TRP A 314 37.21 10.88 25.80
C TRP A 314 38.73 11.09 25.89
N SER A 315 39.27 12.16 25.29
CA SER A 315 40.69 12.51 25.39
C SER A 315 41.02 13.39 26.61
N SER A 316 40.03 14.06 27.22
CA SER A 316 40.26 14.99 28.34
C SER A 316 40.40 14.34 29.72
N ASN A 317 40.13 13.05 29.89
CA ASN A 317 40.21 12.35 31.18
C ASN A 317 41.53 11.61 31.43
N ARG A 318 42.55 11.76 30.55
CA ARG A 318 43.83 11.03 30.68
C ARG A 318 45.02 11.90 31.10
N GLU A 319 44.83 13.20 31.32
CA GLU A 319 45.93 14.13 31.68
C GLU A 319 45.93 14.57 33.16
N GLN A 320 45.12 13.95 34.05
CA GLN A 320 45.06 14.32 35.48
C GLN A 320 45.66 13.26 36.44
N SER A 321 46.60 12.44 35.97
CA SER A 321 47.35 11.54 36.85
C SER A 321 48.85 11.57 36.52
N ILE A 322 49.53 12.66 36.90
CA ILE A 322 50.95 12.69 37.28
C ILE A 322 51.07 13.61 38.50
#